data_AF-A0A4V6N8D8-F1
#
_entry.id   AF-A0A4V6N8D8-F1
#
_cell.length_a   1.000
_cell.length_b   1.000
_cell.length_c   1.000
_cell.angle_alpha   90.00
_cell.angle_beta   90.00
_cell.angle_gamma   90.00
#
_symmetry.space_group_name_H-M   'P 1'
#
loop_
_entity.id
_entity.type
_entity.pdbx_description
1 polymer ?
#
loop_
_entity_poly.entity_id
_entity_poly.type
_entity_poly.pdbx_seq_one_letter_code
_entity_poly.pdbx_strand_id
1 'polypeptide(L)'
;MPDMNNPKTHHEASGLSLISPARTLVEAAIDLDFRFALPIFDSALAKGITKEEIAADCVQWRIDYARVFRLLRYANERSENGGESLARGTIIEDRFLTPRIQVTVTDPQTNTEHRVDFVWKLDDGRVIVAEYDGTQKYVDPAMTDNRSIQEVVAKERARDEGLKRAGATEIVHFTYADVIERTPLRVKLLKARVPPDGGIRRAAGPVMR
;
A
#
# COMPACT_ATOMS: atom_id res chain seq x y z
N MET A 1 34.19 6.62 24.60
CA MET A 1 32.74 6.82 24.47
C MET A 1 32.40 6.70 23.00
N PRO A 2 31.33 5.98 22.62
CA PRO A 2 30.89 5.97 21.22
C PRO A 2 30.54 7.40 20.80
N ASP A 3 30.96 7.77 19.59
CA ASP A 3 30.73 9.09 19.02
C ASP A 3 29.23 9.26 18.74
N MET A 4 28.54 10.08 19.54
CA MET A 4 27.09 10.31 19.42
C MET A 4 26.71 11.05 18.12
N ASN A 5 27.71 11.48 17.33
CA ASN A 5 27.55 12.11 16.02
C ASN A 5 27.75 11.17 14.82
N ASN A 6 27.87 9.85 15.03
CA ASN A 6 27.85 8.88 13.94
C ASN A 6 26.51 8.13 13.93
N PRO A 7 25.66 8.25 12.88
CA PRO A 7 24.39 7.52 12.80
C PRO A 7 24.58 6.01 12.61
N LYS A 8 25.84 5.56 12.56
CA LYS A 8 26.20 4.17 12.29
C LYS A 8 26.62 3.42 13.54
N THR A 9 25.94 2.32 13.82
CA THR A 9 26.33 1.26 14.75
C THR A 9 27.26 0.26 14.05
N HIS A 10 28.31 -0.21 14.72
CA HIS A 10 29.23 -1.21 14.15
C HIS A 10 28.66 -2.61 14.32
N HIS A 11 28.57 -3.38 13.22
CA HIS A 11 28.20 -4.79 13.28
C HIS A 11 29.44 -5.62 13.60
N GLU A 12 29.53 -6.08 14.85
CA GLU A 12 30.73 -6.69 15.46
C GLU A 12 31.32 -7.85 14.63
N ALA A 13 30.49 -8.66 13.98
CA ALA A 13 30.94 -9.81 13.19
C ALA A 13 31.49 -9.44 11.80
N SER A 14 31.16 -8.26 11.26
CA SER A 14 31.52 -7.87 9.88
C SER A 14 32.40 -6.62 9.78
N GLY A 15 32.52 -5.84 10.86
CA GLY A 15 33.19 -4.53 10.86
C GLY A 15 32.45 -3.42 10.09
N LEU A 16 31.34 -3.74 9.43
CA LEU A 16 30.53 -2.78 8.68
C LEU A 16 29.81 -1.81 9.62
N SER A 17 29.71 -0.56 9.17
CA SER A 17 28.95 0.48 9.84
C SER A 17 27.50 0.46 9.34
N LEU A 18 26.55 0.09 10.19
CA LEU A 18 25.11 -0.01 9.91
C LEU A 18 24.38 1.20 10.43
N ILE A 19 23.39 1.72 9.71
CA ILE A 19 22.47 2.71 10.26
C ILE A 19 21.33 2.02 11.03
N SER A 20 20.74 2.71 12.01
CA SER A 20 19.60 2.16 12.76
C SER A 20 18.38 1.93 11.85
N PRO A 21 17.43 1.06 12.21
CA PRO A 21 16.17 0.91 11.47
C PRO A 21 15.39 2.22 11.35
N ALA A 22 15.32 3.01 12.43
CA ALA A 22 14.70 4.34 12.42
C ALA A 22 15.40 5.28 11.42
N ARG A 23 16.74 5.31 11.43
CA ARG A 23 17.50 6.11 10.47
C ARG A 23 17.27 5.65 9.03
N THR A 24 17.21 4.34 8.80
CA THR A 24 16.93 3.76 7.48
C THR A 24 15.59 4.26 6.92
N LEU A 25 14.56 4.35 7.77
CA LEU A 25 13.25 4.88 7.38
C LEU A 25 13.30 6.37 7.06
N VAL A 26 14.06 7.15 7.84
CA VAL A 26 14.23 8.58 7.59
C VAL A 26 14.95 8.83 6.27
N GLU A 27 16.05 8.10 5.99
CA GLU A 27 16.75 8.18 4.69
C GLU A 27 15.84 7.75 3.53
N ALA A 28 15.10 6.65 3.68
CA ALA A 28 14.13 6.21 2.68
C ALA A 28 13.05 7.27 2.41
N ALA A 29 12.59 7.99 3.42
CA ALA A 29 11.63 9.08 3.26
C ALA A 29 12.21 10.28 2.49
N ILE A 30 13.52 10.52 2.59
CA ILE A 30 14.23 11.60 1.89
C ILE A 30 14.48 11.22 0.42
N ASP A 31 15.00 10.01 0.19
CA ASP A 31 15.53 9.59 -1.10
C ASP A 31 14.46 9.03 -2.05
N LEU A 32 13.37 8.46 -1.52
CA LEU A 32 12.35 7.80 -2.32
C LEU A 32 11.08 8.65 -2.42
N ASP A 33 10.37 8.50 -3.55
CA ASP A 33 8.99 8.97 -3.64
C ASP A 33 8.13 8.23 -2.61
N PHE A 34 7.06 8.89 -2.15
CA PHE A 34 6.23 8.40 -1.06
C PHE A 34 5.68 6.99 -1.33
N ARG A 35 5.26 6.69 -2.57
CA ARG A 35 4.75 5.35 -2.91
C ARG A 35 5.80 4.24 -2.73
N PHE A 36 7.08 4.54 -2.91
CA PHE A 36 8.17 3.58 -2.75
C PHE A 36 8.70 3.50 -1.31
N ALA A 37 8.60 4.60 -0.56
CA ALA A 37 8.94 4.61 0.86
C ALA A 37 7.87 3.91 1.73
N LEU A 38 6.58 4.02 1.39
CA LEU A 38 5.48 3.49 2.20
C LEU A 38 5.59 1.98 2.51
N PRO A 39 5.95 1.08 1.58
CA PRO A 39 6.22 -0.33 1.88
C PRO A 39 7.27 -0.56 2.96
N ILE A 40 8.31 0.26 3.01
CA ILE A 40 9.40 0.15 3.98
C ILE A 40 8.88 0.53 5.37
N PHE A 41 8.07 1.59 5.44
CA PHE A 41 7.42 2.03 6.67
C PHE A 41 6.43 0.98 7.20
N ASP A 42 5.54 0.46 6.34
CA ASP A 42 4.58 -0.58 6.72
C ASP A 42 5.31 -1.82 7.28
N SER A 43 6.36 -2.28 6.59
CA SER A 43 7.15 -3.44 7.03
C SER A 43 7.88 -3.20 8.35
N ALA A 44 8.43 -2.00 8.56
CA ALA A 44 9.16 -1.69 9.79
C ALA A 44 8.21 -1.59 11.00
N LEU A 45 7.03 -0.96 10.84
CA LEU A 45 6.02 -0.93 11.91
C LEU A 45 5.52 -2.34 12.24
N ALA A 46 5.29 -3.18 11.23
CA ALA A 46 4.90 -4.58 11.44
C ALA A 46 5.97 -5.40 12.18
N LYS A 47 7.25 -4.98 12.12
CA LYS A 47 8.37 -5.58 12.85
C LYS A 47 8.64 -4.93 14.21
N GLY A 48 7.80 -3.98 14.64
CA GLY A 48 7.86 -3.37 15.96
C GLY A 48 8.69 -2.09 16.07
N ILE A 49 9.17 -1.52 14.96
CA ILE A 49 9.74 -0.17 15.00
C ILE A 49 8.61 0.82 15.29
N THR A 50 8.81 1.70 16.26
CA THR A 50 7.78 2.62 16.74
C THR A 50 7.85 3.96 16.01
N LYS A 51 6.74 4.72 16.03
CA LYS A 51 6.72 6.07 15.44
C LYS A 51 7.59 7.03 16.24
N GLU A 52 7.70 6.78 17.54
CA GLU A 52 8.49 7.52 18.51
C GLU A 52 9.99 7.39 18.21
N GLU A 53 10.49 6.18 17.90
CA GLU A 53 11.88 5.97 17.48
C GLU A 53 12.22 6.74 16.20
N ILE A 54 11.31 6.75 15.22
CA ILE A 54 11.48 7.47 13.95
C ILE A 54 11.48 9.00 14.19
N ALA A 55 10.58 9.48 15.05
CA ALA A 55 10.51 10.89 15.42
C ALA A 55 11.77 11.34 16.19
N ALA A 56 12.26 10.51 17.12
CA ALA A 56 13.47 10.78 17.88
C ALA A 56 14.70 10.91 16.97
N ASP A 57 14.84 10.05 15.96
CA ASP A 57 15.92 10.17 14.96
C ASP A 57 15.85 11.50 14.20
N CYS A 58 14.66 11.90 13.75
CA CYS A 58 14.48 13.19 13.07
C CYS A 58 14.89 14.38 13.94
N VAL A 59 14.53 14.36 15.23
CA VAL A 59 14.89 15.41 16.21
C VAL A 59 16.39 15.43 16.45
N GLN A 60 17.01 14.26 16.70
CA GLN A 60 18.44 14.14 16.95
C GLN A 60 19.27 14.73 15.81
N TRP A 61 18.88 14.47 14.57
CA TRP A 61 19.61 14.89 13.38
C TRP A 61 19.08 16.19 12.74
N ARG A 62 18.12 16.86 13.38
CA ARG A 62 17.49 18.11 12.89
C ARG A 62 16.96 18.00 11.46
N ILE A 63 16.33 16.87 11.14
CA ILE A 63 15.75 16.61 9.82
C ILE A 63 14.34 17.21 9.73
N ASP A 64 14.01 17.81 8.58
CA ASP A 64 12.65 18.27 8.30
C ASP A 64 11.67 17.08 8.32
N TYR A 65 10.77 17.10 9.30
CA TYR A 65 9.86 16.02 9.59
C TYR A 65 8.70 15.91 8.58
N ALA A 66 8.53 16.85 7.64
CA ALA A 66 7.34 16.89 6.77
C ALA A 66 7.13 15.62 5.93
N ARG A 67 8.19 15.09 5.30
CA ARG A 67 8.10 13.87 4.47
C ARG A 67 7.84 12.63 5.33
N VAL A 68 8.55 12.50 6.44
CA VAL A 68 8.42 11.41 7.41
C VAL A 68 7.01 11.42 8.03
N PHE A 69 6.52 12.58 8.44
CA PHE A 69 5.18 12.75 9.00
C PHE A 69 4.10 12.30 8.02
N ARG A 70 4.24 12.66 6.73
CA ARG A 70 3.31 12.19 5.70
C ARG A 70 3.30 10.66 5.62
N LEU A 71 4.46 10.00 5.64
CA LEU A 71 4.54 8.54 5.64
C LEU A 71 3.91 7.94 6.90
N LEU A 72 4.25 8.44 8.09
CA LEU A 72 3.69 7.96 9.37
C LEU A 72 2.18 8.14 9.50
N ARG A 73 1.60 9.13 8.81
CA ARG A 73 0.14 9.33 8.72
C ARG A 73 -0.54 8.19 7.98
N TYR A 74 0.10 7.65 6.95
CA TYR A 74 -0.48 6.60 6.10
C TYR A 74 0.09 5.20 6.39
N ALA A 75 1.19 5.08 7.12
CA ALA A 75 1.79 3.79 7.45
C ALA A 75 0.79 2.90 8.20
N ASN A 76 0.71 1.65 7.79
CA ASN A 76 -0.22 0.65 8.28
C ASN A 76 0.46 -0.73 8.31
N GLU A 77 0.74 -1.19 9.52
CA GLU A 77 1.36 -2.49 9.83
C GLU A 77 0.56 -3.70 9.34
N ARG A 78 -0.71 -3.52 8.98
CA ARG A 78 -1.59 -4.59 8.48
C ARG A 78 -1.45 -4.87 6.99
N SER A 79 -0.62 -4.11 6.27
CA SER A 79 -0.38 -4.39 4.84
C SER A 79 0.30 -5.75 4.70
N GLU A 80 -0.23 -6.62 3.82
CA GLU A 80 0.19 -8.03 3.79
C GLU A 80 1.54 -8.22 3.09
N ASN A 81 1.83 -7.41 2.07
CA ASN A 81 3.11 -7.42 1.37
C ASN A 81 3.48 -6.04 0.78
N GLY A 82 4.73 -5.91 0.34
CA GLY A 82 5.25 -4.66 -0.22
C GLY A 82 4.58 -4.21 -1.53
N GLY A 83 4.03 -5.13 -2.31
CA GLY A 83 3.28 -4.83 -3.54
C GLY A 83 1.96 -4.11 -3.25
N GLU A 84 1.22 -4.60 -2.25
CA GLU A 84 0.01 -3.93 -1.76
C GLU A 84 0.31 -2.56 -1.15
N SER A 85 1.37 -2.45 -0.34
CA SER A 85 1.80 -1.15 0.21
C SER A 85 2.15 -0.16 -0.90
N LEU A 86 2.80 -0.61 -1.98
CA LEU A 86 3.16 0.22 -3.13
C LEU A 86 1.91 0.63 -3.92
N ALA A 87 0.96 -0.29 -4.11
CA ALA A 87 -0.33 0.01 -4.72
C ALA A 87 -1.08 1.07 -3.93
N ARG A 88 -1.17 0.90 -2.61
CA ARG A 88 -1.77 1.87 -1.68
C ARG A 88 -1.07 3.23 -1.73
N GLY A 89 0.26 3.22 -1.76
CA GLY A 89 1.07 4.42 -1.93
C GLY A 89 0.73 5.17 -3.22
N THR A 90 0.56 4.43 -4.32
CA THR A 90 0.18 4.98 -5.62
C THR A 90 -1.25 5.56 -5.60
N ILE A 91 -2.21 4.86 -4.99
CA ILE A 91 -3.59 5.33 -4.79
C ILE A 91 -3.62 6.67 -4.03
N ILE A 92 -2.84 6.78 -2.95
CA ILE A 92 -2.75 7.99 -2.12
C ILE A 92 -2.07 9.15 -2.89
N GLU A 93 -1.00 8.88 -3.64
CA GLU A 93 -0.34 9.91 -4.46
C GLU A 93 -1.23 10.43 -5.58
N ASP A 94 -2.05 9.57 -6.18
CA ASP A 94 -3.03 9.94 -7.20
C ASP A 94 -4.29 10.60 -6.62
N ARG A 95 -4.31 10.85 -5.31
CA ARG A 95 -5.39 11.56 -4.60
C ARG A 95 -6.73 10.86 -4.73
N PHE A 96 -6.76 9.55 -4.82
CA PHE A 96 -7.98 8.78 -4.57
C PHE A 96 -8.24 8.70 -3.07
N LEU A 97 -9.50 8.55 -2.71
CA LEU A 97 -9.90 8.25 -1.34
C LEU A 97 -9.09 7.05 -0.84
N THR A 98 -8.55 7.13 0.38
CA THR A 98 -7.70 6.06 0.90
C THR A 98 -8.57 4.81 1.19
N PRO A 99 -8.25 3.63 0.64
CA PRO A 99 -9.01 2.42 0.88
C PRO A 99 -8.81 1.92 2.31
N ARG A 100 -9.81 1.17 2.81
CA ARG A 100 -9.57 0.22 3.90
C ARG A 100 -8.86 -1.00 3.32
N ILE A 101 -7.93 -1.57 4.05
CA ILE A 101 -7.17 -2.75 3.60
C ILE A 101 -7.52 -3.99 4.40
N GLN A 102 -7.29 -5.15 3.81
CA GLN A 102 -7.33 -6.46 4.47
C GLN A 102 -8.66 -6.70 5.21
N VAL A 103 -9.77 -6.38 4.53
CA VAL A 103 -11.13 -6.51 5.09
C VAL A 103 -11.68 -7.88 4.73
N THR A 104 -12.10 -8.64 5.73
CA THR A 104 -12.86 -9.89 5.52
C THR A 104 -14.31 -9.56 5.14
N VAL A 105 -14.79 -10.17 4.06
CA VAL A 105 -16.18 -10.18 3.62
C VAL A 105 -16.66 -11.63 3.52
N THR A 106 -17.90 -11.86 3.90
CA THR A 106 -18.50 -13.21 3.90
C THR A 106 -19.51 -13.30 2.77
N ASP A 107 -19.35 -14.30 1.89
CA ASP A 107 -20.38 -14.64 0.91
C ASP A 107 -21.61 -15.18 1.65
N PRO A 108 -22.76 -14.47 1.61
CA PRO A 108 -23.94 -14.85 2.38
C PRO A 108 -24.57 -16.17 1.90
N GLN A 109 -24.27 -16.63 0.68
CA GLN A 109 -24.83 -17.87 0.14
C GLN A 109 -24.03 -19.10 0.54
N THR A 110 -22.70 -18.99 0.54
CA THR A 110 -21.80 -20.13 0.79
C THR A 110 -21.16 -20.11 2.18
N ASN A 111 -21.30 -19.00 2.91
CA ASN A 111 -20.61 -18.70 4.16
C ASN A 111 -19.07 -18.73 4.04
N THR A 112 -18.55 -18.56 2.82
CA THR A 112 -17.11 -18.48 2.55
C THR A 112 -16.59 -17.09 2.90
N GLU A 113 -15.49 -17.02 3.63
CA GLU A 113 -14.80 -15.76 3.91
C GLU A 113 -13.77 -15.44 2.82
N HIS A 114 -13.81 -14.20 2.33
CA HIS A 114 -12.84 -13.62 1.42
C HIS A 114 -12.19 -12.42 2.10
N ARG A 115 -10.87 -12.43 2.23
CA ARG A 115 -10.12 -11.22 2.62
C ARG A 115 -9.71 -10.48 1.36
N VAL A 116 -10.14 -9.21 1.25
CA VAL A 116 -9.87 -8.36 0.09
C VAL A 116 -8.77 -7.35 0.39
N ASP A 117 -7.94 -7.07 -0.62
CA ASP A 117 -6.76 -6.21 -0.45
C ASP A 117 -7.17 -4.76 -0.18
N PHE A 118 -8.12 -4.23 -0.97
CA PHE A 118 -8.60 -2.86 -0.88
C PHE A 118 -10.13 -2.80 -0.97
N VAL A 119 -10.75 -1.99 -0.11
CA VAL A 119 -12.19 -1.72 -0.18
C VAL A 119 -12.53 -0.26 0.11
N TRP A 120 -13.44 0.27 -0.70
CA TRP A 120 -14.15 1.53 -0.46
C TRP A 120 -15.63 1.22 -0.21
N LYS A 121 -16.14 1.61 0.95
CA LYS A 121 -17.58 1.66 1.23
C LYS A 121 -17.99 3.13 1.16
N LEU A 122 -18.77 3.49 0.15
CA LEU A 122 -19.12 4.87 -0.17
C LEU A 122 -20.48 5.23 0.41
N ASP A 123 -20.69 6.53 0.65
CA ASP A 123 -21.94 7.05 1.22
C ASP A 123 -23.16 6.87 0.29
N ASP A 124 -22.93 6.69 -1.01
CA ASP A 124 -23.96 6.39 -2.01
C ASP A 124 -24.35 4.89 -2.05
N GLY A 125 -23.83 4.10 -1.11
CA GLY A 125 -24.11 2.67 -0.97
C GLY A 125 -23.23 1.77 -1.85
N ARG A 126 -22.37 2.33 -2.72
CA ARG A 126 -21.44 1.51 -3.50
C ARG A 126 -20.35 0.91 -2.63
N VAL A 127 -20.00 -0.33 -2.94
CA VAL A 127 -18.83 -1.02 -2.39
C VAL A 127 -17.92 -1.36 -3.57
N ILE A 128 -16.74 -0.75 -3.60
CA ILE A 128 -15.72 -1.03 -4.61
C ILE A 128 -14.66 -1.88 -3.93
N VAL A 129 -14.39 -3.04 -4.49
CA VAL A 129 -13.27 -3.91 -4.09
C VAL A 129 -12.17 -3.77 -5.13
N ALA A 130 -10.91 -3.75 -4.71
CA ALA A 130 -9.80 -3.93 -5.63
C ALA A 130 -8.81 -4.97 -5.08
N GLU A 131 -8.33 -5.83 -5.97
CA GLU A 131 -7.44 -6.95 -5.65
C GLU A 131 -6.13 -6.76 -6.41
N TYR A 132 -5.02 -6.89 -5.68
CA TYR A 132 -3.67 -6.82 -6.20
C TYR A 132 -3.21 -8.21 -6.64
N ASP A 133 -3.25 -8.41 -7.95
CA ASP A 133 -2.82 -9.61 -8.61
C ASP A 133 -1.30 -9.57 -8.82
N GLY A 134 -0.56 -10.17 -7.88
CA GLY A 134 0.87 -10.40 -8.06
C GLY A 134 1.14 -11.04 -9.42
N THR A 135 2.01 -10.43 -10.23
CA THR A 135 2.33 -10.83 -11.62
C THR A 135 2.81 -12.28 -11.77
N GLN A 136 3.13 -12.94 -10.66
CA GLN A 136 3.72 -14.28 -10.62
C GLN A 136 2.69 -15.40 -10.83
N LYS A 137 1.38 -15.17 -10.63
CA LYS A 137 0.37 -16.24 -10.73
C LYS A 137 0.03 -16.73 -12.15
N TYR A 138 0.47 -16.02 -13.20
CA TYR A 138 0.15 -16.37 -14.59
C TYR A 138 1.36 -16.72 -15.47
N VAL A 139 2.58 -16.48 -14.98
CA VAL A 139 3.80 -16.58 -15.79
C VAL A 139 4.66 -17.79 -15.39
N ASP A 140 4.42 -18.36 -14.20
CA ASP A 140 5.15 -19.51 -13.68
C ASP A 140 4.23 -20.76 -13.55
N PRO A 141 4.33 -21.74 -14.48
CA PRO A 141 3.62 -23.01 -14.39
C PRO A 141 3.92 -23.82 -13.11
N ALA A 142 5.02 -23.54 -12.41
CA ALA A 142 5.33 -24.19 -11.13
C ALA A 142 4.48 -23.63 -9.95
N MET A 143 3.93 -22.42 -10.10
CA MET A 143 3.08 -21.76 -9.10
C MET A 143 1.58 -21.98 -9.35
N THR A 144 1.18 -22.56 -10.48
CA THR A 144 -0.22 -22.98 -10.71
C THR A 144 -0.57 -24.27 -9.98
N ASP A 145 0.35 -24.87 -9.22
CA ASP A 145 0.10 -26.04 -8.38
C ASP A 145 -0.45 -27.23 -9.22
N ASN A 146 0.06 -27.37 -10.45
CA ASN A 146 -0.39 -28.34 -11.46
C ASN A 146 -1.86 -28.16 -11.92
N ARG A 147 -2.49 -27.03 -11.60
CA ARG A 147 -3.86 -26.71 -12.01
C ARG A 147 -3.87 -26.21 -13.45
N SER A 148 -4.85 -26.67 -14.21
CA SER A 148 -5.08 -26.12 -15.55
C SER A 148 -5.40 -24.63 -15.45
N ILE A 149 -4.99 -23.83 -16.44
CA ILE A 149 -5.36 -22.40 -16.55
C ILE A 149 -6.87 -22.20 -16.37
N GLN A 150 -7.66 -23.17 -16.83
CA GLN A 150 -9.12 -23.19 -16.71
C GLN A 150 -9.59 -23.20 -15.24
N GLU A 151 -8.92 -23.94 -14.36
CA GLU A 151 -9.25 -23.98 -12.92
C GLU A 151 -8.93 -22.67 -12.21
N VAL A 152 -7.82 -22.01 -12.58
CA VAL A 152 -7.45 -20.70 -12.02
C VAL A 152 -8.52 -19.67 -12.38
N VAL A 153 -8.89 -19.60 -13.66
CA VAL A 153 -9.95 -18.70 -14.15
C VAL A 153 -11.30 -19.01 -13.50
N ALA A 154 -11.64 -20.29 -13.33
CA ALA A 154 -12.88 -20.69 -12.66
C ALA A 154 -12.90 -20.26 -11.18
N LYS A 155 -11.79 -20.39 -10.47
CA LYS A 155 -11.66 -19.96 -9.07
C LYS A 155 -11.75 -18.44 -8.93
N GLU A 156 -11.09 -17.69 -9.80
CA GLU A 156 -11.18 -16.21 -9.82
C GLU A 156 -12.60 -15.74 -10.09
N ARG A 157 -13.26 -16.36 -11.07
CA ARG A 157 -14.68 -16.07 -11.35
C ARG A 157 -15.59 -16.41 -10.17
N ALA A 158 -15.39 -17.56 -9.53
CA ALA A 158 -16.18 -17.93 -8.36
C ALA A 158 -15.97 -16.96 -7.18
N ARG A 159 -14.74 -16.48 -6.99
CA ARG A 159 -14.40 -15.45 -6.00
C ARG A 159 -15.12 -14.14 -6.33
N ASP A 160 -15.05 -13.65 -7.56
CA ASP A 160 -15.73 -12.41 -7.97
C ASP A 160 -17.25 -12.48 -7.75
N GLU A 161 -17.87 -13.61 -8.10
CA GLU A 161 -19.30 -13.81 -7.85
C GLU A 161 -19.63 -13.87 -6.35
N GLY A 162 -18.76 -14.46 -5.53
CA GLY A 162 -18.88 -14.42 -4.07
C GLY A 162 -18.80 -13.00 -3.50
N LEU A 163 -17.84 -12.21 -3.97
CA LEU A 163 -17.70 -10.80 -3.58
C LEU A 163 -18.91 -9.95 -3.99
N LYS A 164 -19.46 -10.17 -5.20
CA LYS A 164 -20.70 -9.50 -5.64
C LYS A 164 -21.88 -9.88 -4.75
N ARG A 165 -22.05 -11.16 -4.42
CA ARG A 165 -23.09 -11.60 -3.45
C ARG A 165 -22.91 -10.98 -2.07
N ALA A 166 -21.66 -10.76 -1.65
CA ALA A 166 -21.31 -10.06 -0.42
C ALA A 166 -21.49 -8.52 -0.49
N GLY A 167 -21.99 -7.99 -1.62
CA GLY A 167 -22.36 -6.59 -1.78
C GLY A 167 -21.35 -5.74 -2.56
N ALA A 168 -20.29 -6.32 -3.13
CA ALA A 168 -19.39 -5.59 -4.02
C ALA A 168 -20.16 -5.14 -5.29
N THR A 169 -20.22 -3.83 -5.50
CA THR A 169 -20.83 -3.21 -6.68
C THR A 169 -19.86 -3.11 -7.85
N GLU A 170 -18.55 -3.12 -7.58
CA GLU A 170 -17.48 -3.11 -8.57
C GLU A 170 -16.25 -3.85 -8.03
N ILE A 171 -15.53 -4.56 -8.90
CA ILE A 171 -14.33 -5.34 -8.54
C ILE A 171 -13.21 -5.01 -9.54
N VAL A 172 -12.13 -4.43 -9.03
CA VAL A 172 -10.99 -3.99 -9.84
C VAL A 172 -9.79 -4.90 -9.61
N HIS A 173 -9.41 -5.67 -10.62
CA HIS A 173 -8.17 -6.44 -10.62
C HIS A 173 -7.03 -5.66 -11.26
N PHE A 174 -5.88 -5.59 -10.58
CA PHE A 174 -4.70 -4.90 -11.09
C PHE A 174 -3.41 -5.57 -10.66
N THR A 175 -2.37 -5.39 -11.46
CA THR A 175 -1.09 -6.10 -11.36
C THR A 175 0.04 -5.20 -10.89
N TYR A 176 1.20 -5.78 -10.60
CA TYR A 176 2.43 -5.02 -10.34
C TYR A 176 2.77 -4.03 -11.45
N ALA A 177 2.61 -4.42 -12.72
CA ALA A 177 2.86 -3.55 -13.86
C ALA A 177 1.93 -2.33 -13.85
N ASP A 178 0.63 -2.53 -13.54
CA ASP A 178 -0.33 -1.44 -13.43
C ASP A 178 0.07 -0.43 -12.35
N VAL A 179 0.62 -0.92 -11.24
CA VAL A 179 1.09 -0.11 -10.11
C VAL A 179 2.36 0.66 -10.48
N ILE A 180 3.38 0.00 -11.02
CA ILE A 180 4.66 0.64 -11.36
C ILE A 180 4.49 1.69 -12.45
N GLU A 181 3.73 1.38 -13.51
CA GLU A 181 3.46 2.32 -14.60
C GLU A 181 2.50 3.44 -14.18
N ARG A 182 1.81 3.28 -13.04
CA ARG A 182 0.90 4.24 -12.37
C ARG A 182 -0.36 4.58 -13.15
N THR A 183 -0.23 4.96 -14.41
CA THR A 183 -1.34 5.33 -15.31
C THR A 183 -2.37 4.21 -15.47
N PRO A 184 -1.99 2.93 -15.67
CA PRO A 184 -2.97 1.86 -15.82
C PRO A 184 -3.84 1.68 -14.58
N LEU A 185 -3.23 1.65 -13.37
CA LEU A 185 -3.97 1.60 -12.11
C LEU A 185 -4.91 2.80 -11.99
N ARG A 186 -4.42 4.01 -12.26
CA ARG A 186 -5.23 5.23 -12.22
C ARG A 186 -6.46 5.14 -13.14
N VAL A 187 -6.29 4.67 -14.37
CA VAL A 187 -7.39 4.50 -15.33
C VAL A 187 -8.42 3.48 -14.82
N LYS A 188 -7.96 2.36 -14.24
CA LYS A 188 -8.85 1.34 -13.66
C LYS A 188 -9.70 1.93 -12.52
N LEU A 189 -9.08 2.67 -11.60
CA LEU A 189 -9.78 3.30 -10.46
C LEU A 189 -10.76 4.40 -10.90
N LEU A 190 -10.41 5.17 -11.94
CA LEU A 190 -11.34 6.15 -12.54
C LEU A 190 -12.56 5.47 -13.17
N LYS A 191 -12.36 4.36 -13.90
CA LYS A 191 -13.45 3.60 -14.51
C LYS A 191 -14.39 3.03 -13.44
N ALA A 192 -13.83 2.54 -12.33
CA ALA A 192 -14.59 2.10 -11.16
C ALA A 192 -15.22 3.25 -10.36
N ARG A 193 -14.95 4.51 -10.74
CA ARG A 193 -15.44 5.73 -10.07
C ARG A 193 -15.08 5.76 -8.59
N VAL A 194 -13.84 5.40 -8.27
CA VAL A 194 -13.26 5.64 -6.94
C VAL A 194 -13.18 7.16 -6.74
N PRO A 195 -13.77 7.72 -5.66
CA PRO A 195 -13.76 9.16 -5.44
C PRO A 195 -12.36 9.70 -5.20
N PRO A 196 -12.10 10.99 -5.51
CA PRO A 196 -10.91 11.66 -5.04
C PRO A 196 -10.96 11.82 -3.51
N ASP A 197 -9.78 11.90 -2.88
CA ASP A 197 -9.63 12.27 -1.48
C ASP A 197 -10.08 13.73 -1.29
N GLY A 198 -11.05 13.95 -0.40
CA GLY A 198 -11.68 15.25 -0.15
C GLY A 198 -10.80 16.25 0.62
N GLY A 199 -9.54 15.91 0.90
CA GLY A 199 -8.57 16.79 1.56
C GLY A 199 -8.43 18.15 0.85
N ILE A 200 -8.43 19.23 1.66
CA ILE A 200 -8.42 20.66 1.30
C ILE A 200 -8.12 20.91 -0.18
N ARG A 201 -9.16 21.23 -0.96
CA ARG A 201 -8.98 21.88 -2.26
C ARG A 201 -8.17 23.15 -2.02
N ARG A 202 -6.93 23.23 -2.55
CA ARG A 202 -6.31 24.55 -2.75
C ARG A 202 -7.28 25.32 -3.63
N ALA A 203 -7.82 26.41 -3.10
CA ALA A 203 -8.61 27.35 -3.89
C ALA A 203 -7.78 27.69 -5.13
N ALA A 204 -8.32 27.38 -6.31
CA ALA A 204 -7.75 27.87 -7.55
C ALA A 204 -7.72 29.40 -7.43
N GLY A 205 -6.52 29.97 -7.38
CA GLY A 205 -6.35 31.42 -7.45
C GLY A 205 -6.98 31.94 -8.74
N PRO A 206 -7.49 33.17 -8.76
CA PRO A 206 -8.19 33.70 -9.92
C PRO A 206 -7.22 33.72 -11.12
N VAL A 207 -7.66 33.13 -12.23
CA VAL A 207 -7.01 33.31 -13.53
C VAL A 207 -7.21 34.78 -13.90
N MET A 208 -6.12 35.54 -13.84
CA MET A 208 -6.09 36.92 -14.33
C MET A 208 -6.29 36.88 -15.85
N ARG A 209 -7.25 37.67 -16.34
CA ARG A 209 -7.47 37.93 -17.77
C ARG A 209 -6.36 38.80 -18.34
#